data_AF-A0A1V1VYV0-F1
#
_entry.id   AF-A0A1V1VYV0-F1
#
_cell.length_a   1.000
_cell.length_b   1.000
_cell.length_c   1.000
_cell.angle_alpha   90.00
_cell.angle_beta   90.00
_cell.angle_gamma   90.00
#
_symmetry.space_group_name_H-M   'P 1'
#
loop_
_entity.id
_entity.type
_entity.pdbx_description
1 polymer ?
#
loop_
_entity_poly.entity_id
_entity_poly.type
_entity_poly.pdbx_seq_one_letter_code
_entity_poly.pdbx_strand_id
1 'polypeptide(L)' 'MEDPTTPDRELDRIREQRVQLKLRHAQALTTLMVERDDLRGVHALADYFDDAVRWSA' A
#
# COMPACT_ATOMS: atom_id res chain seq x y z
N MET A 1 32.26 -6.92 -20.90
CA MET A 1 31.20 -6.41 -21.78
C MET A 1 29.99 -6.24 -20.90
N GLU A 2 29.61 -5.00 -20.59
CA GLU A 2 28.47 -4.72 -19.72
C GLU A 2 27.18 -5.03 -20.50
N ASP A 3 26.34 -5.92 -19.96
CA ASP A 3 25.11 -6.35 -20.61
C ASP A 3 24.06 -5.23 -20.45
N PRO A 4 23.59 -4.62 -21.56
CA PRO A 4 22.65 -3.48 -21.52
C PRO A 4 21.31 -3.82 -20.87
N THR A 5 21.02 -5.10 -20.62
CA THR A 5 19.80 -5.56 -19.94
C THR A 5 19.89 -5.51 -18.40
N THR A 6 21.08 -5.28 -17.85
CA THR A 6 21.31 -5.26 -16.39
C THR A 6 20.62 -4.10 -15.67
N PRO A 7 20.65 -2.85 -16.18
CA PRO A 7 19.98 -1.72 -15.54
C PRO A 7 18.46 -1.88 -15.50
N ASP A 8 17.85 -2.41 -16.57
CA ASP A 8 16.40 -2.63 -16.65
C ASP A 8 15.93 -3.66 -15.62
N ARG A 9 16.68 -4.75 -15.45
CA ARG A 9 16.39 -5.77 -14.42
C ARG A 9 16.46 -5.21 -12.99
N GLU A 10 17.39 -4.30 -12.72
CA GLU A 10 17.48 -3.66 -11.40
C GLU A 10 16.34 -2.69 -11.15
N LEU A 11 15.92 -1.92 -12.17
CA LEU A 11 14.76 -1.05 -12.07
C LEU A 11 13.47 -1.84 -11.82
N ASP A 12 13.30 -2.99 -12.48
CA ASP A 12 12.14 -3.86 -12.26
C ASP A 12 12.13 -4.46 -10.85
N ARG A 13 13.28 -4.92 -10.35
CA ARG A 13 13.41 -5.36 -8.95
C ARG A 13 13.03 -4.25 -7.96
N ILE A 14 13.47 -3.02 -8.18
CA ILE A 14 13.13 -1.87 -7.31
C ILE A 14 11.62 -1.59 -7.37
N ARG A 15 10.99 -1.68 -8.55
CA ARG A 15 9.54 -1.52 -8.70
C ARG A 15 8.78 -2.60 -7.93
N GLU A 16 9.18 -3.86 -8.06
CA GLU A 16 8.59 -4.99 -7.33
C GLU A 16 8.70 -4.81 -5.83
N GLN A 17 9.88 -4.45 -5.32
CA GLN A 17 10.08 -4.19 -3.88
C GLN A 17 9.17 -3.06 -3.38
N ARG A 18 8.99 -1.99 -4.16
CA ARG A 18 8.07 -0.89 -3.81
C ARG A 18 6.62 -1.35 -3.81
N VAL A 19 6.21 -2.18 -4.76
CA VAL A 19 4.86 -2.75 -4.80
C VAL A 19 4.61 -3.62 -3.57
N GLN A 20 5.54 -4.50 -3.22
CA GLN A 20 5.44 -5.37 -2.04
C GLN A 20 5.38 -4.55 -0.74
N LEU A 21 6.20 -3.50 -0.63
CA LEU A 21 6.17 -2.62 0.53
C LEU A 21 4.82 -1.90 0.66
N LYS A 22 4.30 -1.36 -0.45
CA LYS A 22 2.98 -0.70 -0.48
C LYS A 22 1.86 -1.67 -0.11
N LEU A 23 1.90 -2.89 -0.62
CA LEU A 23 0.90 -3.92 -0.31
C LEU A 23 0.91 -4.26 1.19
N ARG A 24 2.09 -4.49 1.76
CA ARG A 24 2.22 -4.74 3.20
C ARG A 24 1.71 -3.57 4.04
N HIS A 25 1.98 -2.34 3.61
CA HIS A 25 1.53 -1.14 4.32
C HIS A 25 0.00 -0.97 4.25
N ALA A 26 -0.58 -1.19 3.06
CA ALA A 26 -2.02 -1.16 2.87
C ALA A 26 -2.72 -2.22 3.73
N GLN A 27 -2.20 -3.45 3.75
CA GLN A 27 -2.74 -4.53 4.57
C GLN A 27 -2.68 -4.19 6.08
N ALA A 28 -1.54 -3.71 6.57
CA ALA A 28 -1.40 -3.31 7.97
C ALA A 28 -2.35 -2.15 8.33
N LEU A 29 -2.53 -1.20 7.42
CA LEU A 29 -3.44 -0.09 7.61
C LEU A 29 -4.90 -0.55 7.65
N THR A 30 -5.31 -1.44 6.74
CA THR A 30 -6.67 -2.02 6.76
C THR A 30 -6.93 -2.78 8.06
N THR A 31 -5.98 -3.59 8.54
CA THR A 31 -6.09 -4.25 9.85
C THR A 31 -6.26 -3.24 10.98
N LEU A 32 -5.44 -2.19 11.00
CA LEU A 32 -5.53 -1.13 12.02
C LEU A 32 -6.88 -0.41 11.97
N MET A 33 -7.46 -0.18 10.80
CA MET A 33 -8.79 0.44 10.67
C MET A 33 -9.91 -0.47 11.18
N VAL A 34 -9.77 -1.80 11.05
CA VAL A 34 -10.71 -2.76 11.65
C VAL A 34 -10.58 -2.75 13.18
N GLU A 35 -9.35 -2.70 13.71
CA GLU A 35 -9.11 -2.62 15.15
C GLU A 35 -9.60 -1.29 15.75
N ARG A 36 -9.55 -0.22 14.95
CA ARG A 36 -9.94 1.14 15.32
C ARG A 36 -11.25 1.60 14.70
N ASP A 37 -12.24 0.72 14.67
CA ASP A 37 -13.60 1.06 14.23
C ASP A 37 -14.21 2.19 15.09
N ASP A 38 -13.71 2.37 16.32
CA ASP A 38 -14.05 3.47 17.22
C ASP A 38 -13.77 4.87 16.63
N LEU A 39 -12.87 4.97 15.67
CA LEU A 39 -12.56 6.24 15.01
C LEU A 39 -13.47 6.56 13.82
N ARG A 40 -14.27 5.61 13.35
CA ARG A 40 -15.12 5.81 12.18
C ARG A 40 -16.24 6.81 12.50
N GLY A 41 -16.39 7.80 11.64
CA GLY A 41 -17.27 8.96 11.81
C GLY A 41 -16.78 10.01 12.80
N VAL A 42 -15.64 9.78 13.47
CA VAL A 42 -15.06 10.68 14.47
C VAL A 42 -13.79 11.33 13.94
N HIS A 43 -12.96 10.56 13.25
CA HIS A 43 -11.66 11.02 12.76
C HIS A 43 -11.63 10.99 11.23
N ALA A 44 -11.48 12.16 10.63
CA ALA A 44 -11.53 12.33 9.16
C ALA A 44 -10.57 11.42 8.39
N LEU A 45 -9.41 11.07 8.98
CA LEU A 45 -8.48 10.12 8.35
C LEU A 45 -9.04 8.69 8.29
N ALA A 46 -9.74 8.25 9.33
CA ALA A 46 -10.37 6.93 9.35
C ALA A 46 -11.50 6.86 8.32
N ASP A 47 -12.31 7.93 8.23
CA ASP A 47 -13.38 8.04 7.23
C ASP A 47 -12.84 8.02 5.81
N TYR A 48 -11.76 8.76 5.55
CA TYR A 48 -11.10 8.76 4.26
C TYR A 48 -10.63 7.35 3.85
N PHE A 49 -10.01 6.60 4.76
CA PHE A 49 -9.54 5.25 4.46
C PHE A 49 -10.67 4.25 4.33
N ASP A 50 -11.74 4.39 5.12
CA ASP A 50 -12.94 3.56 5.00
C ASP A 50 -13.59 3.71 3.62
N ASP A 51 -13.75 4.95 3.15
CA ASP A 51 -14.22 5.24 1.80
C ASP A 51 -13.24 4.68 0.75
N ALA A 52 -11.93 4.93 0.90
CA ALA A 52 -10.93 4.44 -0.05
C ALA A 52 -10.95 2.90 -0.17
N VAL A 53 -11.10 2.18 0.95
CA VAL A 53 -11.22 0.71 0.96
C VAL A 53 -12.51 0.29 0.27
N ARG A 54 -13.64 0.91 0.60
CA ARG A 54 -14.96 0.61 0.02
C ARG A 54 -14.98 0.69 -1.51
N TRP A 55 -14.25 1.64 -2.09
CA TRP A 55 -14.18 1.82 -3.55
C TRP A 55 -13.05 1.01 -4.23
N SER A 56 -12.16 0.39 -3.46
CA SER A 56 -11.07 -0.46 -3.98
C SER A 56 -11.38 -1.95 -4.02
N ALA A 57 -12.47 -2.38 -3.35
CA ALA A 57 -12.93 -3.76 -3.25
C ALA A 57 -13.78 -4.20 -4.45
#